data_AF-A0A165CEE4-F1
#
_entry.id   AF-A0A165CEE4-F1
#
_cell.length_a   1.000
_cell.length_b   1.000
_cell.length_c   1.000
_cell.angle_alpha   90.00
_cell.angle_beta   90.00
_cell.angle_gamma   90.00
#
_symmetry.space_group_name_H-M   'P 1'
#
loop_
_entity.id
_entity.type
_entity.pdbx_description
1 polymer ?
#
loop_
_entity_poly.entity_id
_entity_poly.type
_entity_poly.pdbx_seq_one_letter_code
_entity_poly.pdbx_strand_id
1 'polypeptide(L)'
;MPQAAFDPTEVDTTIDAQSDNLKYLAVVNPVDKAHFKSLVDATAAANGCALIASMDAECRKTKHRPAAPHKHPIPAPSTSESRSIHDGGLTALNAKFEKLAAEQAITNAELRQTNKTNAELRQTNTELRQRNAELCQTNAELRQTNAEFRQTIADLHVEVTAHDKTIKLLANRAIFDEARQLIAERYGFQLAELQPRQYHTDIDVWRSNIVDTIHACLSDTDKAVLDKNTLDVLFDSGSGSVRRQGNHAAHSATRRNMGVAVLSSALTQGQREALRNLHMFVVGEEPAL
;
A
#
# COMPACT_ATOMS: atom_id res chain seq x y z
N MET A 1 -6.80 -36.03 -36.26
CA MET A 1 -7.17 -35.09 -35.19
C MET A 1 -6.51 -33.76 -35.50
N PRO A 2 -7.24 -32.63 -35.47
CA PRO A 2 -6.86 -31.41 -36.16
C PRO A 2 -5.87 -30.57 -35.34
N GLN A 3 -4.93 -29.94 -36.04
CA GLN A 3 -4.09 -28.85 -35.54
C GLN A 3 -4.93 -27.57 -35.46
N ALA A 4 -5.00 -26.97 -34.28
CA ALA A 4 -5.59 -25.65 -34.07
C ALA A 4 -4.51 -24.59 -34.29
N ALA A 5 -4.73 -23.72 -35.28
CA ALA A 5 -3.99 -22.49 -35.48
C ALA A 5 -4.43 -21.46 -34.41
N PHE A 6 -3.47 -20.80 -33.78
CA PHE A 6 -3.69 -19.69 -32.86
C PHE A 6 -3.30 -18.40 -33.59
N ASP A 7 -4.27 -17.53 -33.80
CA ASP A 7 -4.14 -16.20 -34.42
C ASP A 7 -4.04 -15.16 -33.30
N PRO A 8 -2.94 -14.38 -33.19
CA PRO A 8 -2.85 -13.29 -32.24
C PRO A 8 -2.96 -11.96 -32.99
N THR A 9 -4.19 -11.52 -33.26
CA THR A 9 -4.46 -10.13 -33.63
C THR A 9 -5.52 -9.54 -32.72
N GLU A 10 -5.30 -8.27 -32.34
CA GLU A 10 -6.11 -7.40 -31.48
C GLU A 10 -5.98 -7.57 -29.95
N VAL A 11 -4.92 -6.95 -29.40
CA VAL A 11 -4.98 -6.32 -28.08
C VAL A 11 -5.08 -4.81 -28.31
N ASP A 12 -6.29 -4.30 -28.16
CA ASP A 12 -6.59 -2.86 -28.17
C ASP A 12 -6.13 -2.26 -26.83
N THR A 13 -4.98 -1.57 -26.85
CA THR A 13 -4.47 -0.77 -25.73
C THR A 13 -4.76 0.70 -25.96
N THR A 14 -5.94 1.15 -25.56
CA THR A 14 -6.22 2.57 -25.32
C THR A 14 -6.10 2.83 -23.82
N ILE A 15 -4.88 3.18 -23.38
CA ILE A 15 -4.65 3.79 -22.06
C ILE A 15 -4.61 5.30 -22.29
N ASP A 16 -5.75 5.94 -22.02
CA ASP A 16 -5.85 7.40 -21.93
C ASP A 16 -5.04 7.89 -20.72
N ALA A 17 -3.95 8.59 -21.02
CA ALA A 17 -3.19 9.34 -20.04
C ALA A 17 -3.87 10.71 -19.82
N GLN A 18 -4.77 10.79 -18.84
CA GLN A 18 -5.11 12.06 -18.21
C GLN A 18 -4.42 12.15 -16.85
N SER A 19 -3.34 12.94 -16.86
CA SER A 19 -2.72 13.53 -15.69
C SER A 19 -3.72 14.43 -14.98
N ASP A 20 -4.10 14.09 -13.75
CA ASP A 20 -4.61 15.08 -12.81
C ASP A 20 -4.38 14.65 -11.34
N ASN A 21 -3.54 15.43 -10.66
CA ASN A 21 -3.60 15.75 -9.24
C ASN A 21 -4.08 14.65 -8.26
N LEU A 22 -3.20 13.70 -7.94
CA LEU A 22 -3.34 12.90 -6.73
C LEU A 22 -2.89 13.72 -5.50
N LYS A 23 -3.82 14.54 -5.00
CA LYS A 23 -3.83 14.95 -3.59
C LYS A 23 -3.87 13.68 -2.75
N TYR A 24 -2.77 13.35 -2.09
CA TYR A 24 -2.74 12.38 -0.99
C TYR A 24 -3.60 12.91 0.17
N LEU A 25 -4.92 12.74 0.07
CA LEU A 25 -5.76 12.69 1.26
C LEU A 25 -5.38 11.40 2.00
N ALA A 26 -5.03 11.55 3.27
CA ALA A 26 -5.08 10.48 4.24
C ALA A 26 -6.55 10.00 4.34
N VAL A 27 -6.96 9.15 3.40
CA VAL A 27 -8.20 8.39 3.47
C VAL A 27 -7.96 7.31 4.51
N VAL A 28 -8.20 7.66 5.78
CA VAL A 28 -8.50 6.67 6.80
C VAL A 28 -9.74 5.94 6.28
N ASN A 29 -9.55 4.68 5.88
CA ASN A 29 -10.60 3.86 5.31
C ASN A 29 -11.79 3.84 6.31
N PRO A 30 -12.99 4.30 5.93
CA PRO A 30 -14.14 4.34 6.84
C PRO A 30 -14.50 2.97 7.43
N VAL A 31 -14.05 1.89 6.77
CA VAL A 31 -14.14 0.51 7.26
C VAL A 31 -13.34 0.30 8.55
N ASP A 32 -12.16 0.89 8.71
CA ASP A 32 -11.33 0.72 9.91
C ASP A 32 -11.92 1.44 11.14
N LYS A 33 -12.61 2.57 10.92
CA LYS A 33 -13.30 3.30 12.00
C LYS A 33 -14.54 2.55 12.50
N ALA A 34 -15.27 1.88 11.59
CA ALA A 34 -16.39 1.01 11.95
C ALA A 34 -15.91 -0.26 12.69
N HIS A 35 -14.79 -0.84 12.26
CA HIS A 35 -14.20 -2.02 12.91
C HIS A 35 -13.73 -1.72 14.34
N PHE A 36 -13.10 -0.56 14.56
CA PHE A 36 -12.64 -0.16 15.89
C PHE A 36 -13.81 0.08 16.87
N LYS A 37 -14.91 0.68 16.40
CA LYS A 37 -16.13 0.86 17.20
C LYS A 37 -16.78 -0.48 17.57
N SER A 38 -16.85 -1.41 16.62
CA SER A 38 -17.35 -2.77 16.87
C SER A 38 -16.52 -3.56 17.90
N LEU A 39 -15.19 -3.35 17.95
CA LEU A 39 -14.31 -4.02 18.90
C LEU A 39 -14.50 -3.51 20.33
N VAL A 40 -14.69 -2.20 20.49
CA VAL A 40 -14.98 -1.56 21.78
C VAL A 40 -16.34 -2.01 22.32
N ASP A 41 -17.35 -2.08 21.45
CA ASP A 41 -18.70 -2.54 21.83
C ASP A 41 -18.72 -4.04 22.22
N ALA A 42 -17.91 -4.88 21.55
CA ALA A 42 -17.76 -6.30 21.90
C ALA A 42 -17.06 -6.51 23.26
N THR A 43 -16.11 -5.63 23.61
CA THR A 43 -15.41 -5.69 24.90
C THR A 43 -16.32 -5.26 26.06
N ALA A 44 -17.23 -4.30 25.83
CA ALA A 44 -18.26 -3.93 26.79
C ALA A 44 -19.26 -5.08 27.06
N ALA A 45 -19.61 -5.86 26.02
CA ALA A 45 -20.48 -7.02 26.16
C ALA A 45 -19.82 -8.18 26.95
N ALA A 46 -18.50 -8.38 26.80
CA ALA A 46 -17.77 -9.40 27.55
C ALA A 46 -17.75 -9.15 29.07
N ASN A 47 -17.74 -7.88 29.50
CA ASN A 47 -17.83 -7.51 30.91
C ASN A 47 -19.22 -7.76 31.52
N GLY A 48 -20.28 -7.81 30.71
CA GLY A 48 -21.62 -8.21 31.15
C GLY A 48 -21.73 -9.69 31.55
N CYS A 49 -20.90 -10.57 30.99
CA CYS A 49 -20.89 -12.00 31.34
C CYS A 49 -20.34 -12.28 32.75
N ALA A 50 -19.54 -11.38 33.33
CA ALA A 50 -19.06 -11.52 34.70
C ALA A 50 -20.19 -11.42 35.74
N LEU A 51 -21.28 -10.70 35.43
CA LEU A 51 -22.46 -10.58 36.31
C LEU A 51 -23.28 -11.88 36.38
N ILE A 52 -23.32 -12.65 35.29
CA ILE A 52 -24.07 -13.91 35.22
C ILE A 52 -23.37 -15.00 36.04
N ALA A 53 -22.03 -15.04 36.03
CA ALA A 53 -21.27 -15.96 36.87
C ALA A 53 -21.43 -15.69 38.39
N SER A 54 -21.71 -14.44 38.77
CA SER A 54 -21.97 -14.05 40.17
C SER A 54 -23.34 -14.54 40.67
N MET A 55 -24.37 -14.54 39.81
CA MET A 55 -25.72 -14.99 40.19
C MET A 55 -25.80 -16.51 40.43
N ASP A 56 -25.05 -17.31 39.66
CA ASP A 56 -25.01 -18.77 39.84
C ASP A 56 -24.30 -19.22 41.12
N ALA A 57 -23.39 -18.40 41.66
CA ALA A 57 -22.71 -18.65 42.94
C ALA A 57 -23.61 -18.38 44.16
N GLU A 58 -24.57 -17.47 44.03
CA GLU A 58 -25.47 -17.07 45.12
C GLU A 58 -26.65 -18.04 45.27
N CYS A 59 -27.12 -18.62 44.15
CA CYS A 59 -28.22 -19.60 44.15
C CYS A 59 -27.84 -20.95 44.82
N ARG A 60 -26.55 -21.28 44.98
CA ARG A 60 -26.10 -22.50 45.69
C ARG A 60 -26.09 -22.38 47.22
N LYS A 61 -26.26 -21.18 47.79
CA LYS A 61 -26.20 -20.98 49.26
C LYS A 61 -27.52 -21.28 49.98
N THR A 62 -28.65 -21.37 49.29
CA THR A 62 -29.96 -21.65 49.91
C THR A 62 -30.38 -23.11 49.74
N LYS A 63 -29.58 -24.05 50.26
CA LYS A 63 -30.00 -25.46 50.39
C LYS A 63 -30.68 -25.63 51.75
N HIS A 64 -31.98 -25.30 51.81
CA HIS A 64 -32.80 -25.59 52.99
C HIS A 64 -32.88 -27.11 53.23
N ARG A 65 -32.42 -27.52 54.40
CA ARG A 65 -32.50 -28.87 54.96
C ARG A 65 -33.96 -29.15 55.36
N PRO A 66 -34.63 -30.22 54.87
CA PRO A 66 -35.97 -30.53 55.32
C PRO A 66 -35.92 -31.07 56.76
N ALA A 67 -36.84 -30.57 57.60
CA ALA A 67 -37.01 -30.95 58.99
C ALA A 67 -37.52 -32.39 59.12
N ALA A 68 -37.06 -33.08 60.16
CA ALA A 68 -37.45 -34.45 60.50
C ALA A 68 -38.92 -34.52 60.94
N PRO A 69 -39.69 -35.55 60.52
CA PRO A 69 -41.07 -35.69 60.95
C PRO A 69 -41.16 -36.27 62.37
N HIS A 70 -42.04 -35.67 63.17
CA HIS A 70 -42.40 -36.11 64.53
C HIS A 70 -43.15 -37.45 64.50
N LYS A 71 -42.73 -38.38 65.38
CA LYS A 71 -43.39 -39.67 65.65
C LYS A 71 -44.55 -39.48 66.62
N HIS A 72 -45.78 -39.74 66.18
CA HIS A 72 -46.92 -40.04 67.06
C HIS A 72 -47.27 -41.53 66.95
N PRO A 73 -47.53 -42.23 68.08
CA PRO A 73 -47.96 -43.63 68.06
C PRO A 73 -49.47 -43.71 67.80
N ILE A 74 -49.88 -44.39 66.73
CA ILE A 74 -51.28 -44.67 66.39
C ILE A 74 -51.63 -46.09 66.89
N PRO A 75 -52.82 -46.32 67.48
CA PRO A 75 -53.23 -47.63 67.98
C PRO A 75 -53.61 -48.58 66.84
N ALA A 76 -53.37 -49.88 67.05
CA ALA A 76 -53.68 -50.95 66.10
C ALA A 76 -55.20 -51.17 65.91
N PRO A 77 -55.70 -51.21 64.67
CA PRO A 77 -57.00 -51.80 64.37
C PRO A 77 -56.85 -53.25 63.90
N SER A 78 -57.71 -54.09 64.46
CA SER A 78 -57.96 -55.48 64.11
C SER A 78 -58.80 -55.63 62.82
N THR A 79 -58.88 -56.88 62.35
CA THR A 79 -59.89 -57.49 61.45
C THR A 79 -59.75 -57.32 59.92
N SER A 80 -58.89 -58.16 59.35
CA SER A 80 -59.12 -59.18 58.27
C SER A 80 -60.08 -59.01 57.07
N GLU A 81 -60.75 -57.89 56.79
CA GLU A 81 -61.72 -57.84 55.67
C GLU A 81 -61.54 -56.71 54.63
N SER A 82 -60.36 -56.09 54.55
CA SER A 82 -60.08 -54.99 53.58
C SER A 82 -59.02 -55.30 52.51
N ARG A 83 -58.56 -56.56 52.39
CA ARG A 83 -57.41 -56.92 51.53
C ARG A 83 -57.69 -56.95 50.02
N SER A 84 -58.93 -57.03 49.55
CA SER A 84 -59.20 -57.24 48.11
C SER A 84 -59.39 -55.96 47.27
N ILE A 85 -59.69 -54.80 47.87
CA ILE A 85 -59.93 -53.54 47.14
C ILE A 85 -58.68 -52.65 47.12
N HIS A 86 -57.75 -52.86 48.06
CA HIS A 86 -56.50 -52.09 48.16
C HIS A 86 -55.42 -52.51 47.15
N ASP A 87 -55.40 -53.77 46.69
CA ASP A 87 -54.35 -54.29 45.81
C ASP A 87 -54.45 -53.72 44.38
N GLY A 88 -55.66 -53.47 43.87
CA GLY A 88 -55.86 -52.86 42.54
C GLY A 88 -55.45 -51.38 42.46
N GLY A 89 -55.68 -50.62 43.53
CA GLY A 89 -55.28 -49.21 43.60
C GLY A 89 -53.76 -49.04 43.75
N LEU A 90 -53.13 -49.89 44.56
CA LEU A 90 -51.69 -49.85 44.80
C LEU A 90 -50.90 -50.27 43.55
N THR A 91 -51.35 -51.32 42.85
CA THR A 91 -50.73 -51.76 41.58
C THR A 91 -50.82 -50.69 40.49
N ALA A 92 -51.97 -50.03 40.33
CA ALA A 92 -52.13 -48.93 39.37
C ALA A 92 -51.26 -47.71 39.70
N LEU A 93 -51.10 -47.38 40.99
CA LEU A 93 -50.22 -46.30 41.43
C LEU A 93 -48.75 -46.66 41.18
N ASN A 94 -48.34 -47.90 41.45
CA ASN A 94 -46.99 -48.38 41.20
C ASN A 94 -46.64 -48.32 39.70
N ALA A 95 -47.56 -48.74 38.83
CA ALA A 95 -47.40 -48.61 37.38
C ALA A 95 -47.22 -47.14 36.93
N LYS A 96 -47.94 -46.20 37.54
CA LYS A 96 -47.74 -44.76 37.28
C LYS A 96 -46.37 -44.26 37.73
N PHE A 97 -45.91 -44.69 38.90
CA PHE A 97 -44.57 -44.34 39.40
C PHE A 97 -43.47 -44.91 38.50
N GLU A 98 -43.58 -46.16 38.07
CA GLU A 98 -42.64 -46.78 37.13
C GLU A 98 -42.62 -46.04 35.78
N LYS A 99 -43.77 -45.62 35.27
CA LYS A 99 -43.87 -44.81 34.05
C LYS A 99 -43.17 -43.45 34.21
N LEU A 100 -43.45 -42.72 35.30
CA LEU A 100 -42.81 -41.43 35.58
C LEU A 100 -41.29 -41.58 35.77
N ALA A 101 -40.84 -42.66 36.40
CA ALA A 101 -39.42 -42.95 36.56
C ALA A 101 -38.75 -43.22 35.20
N ALA A 102 -39.43 -43.93 34.29
CA ALA A 102 -38.95 -44.15 32.93
C ALA A 102 -38.88 -42.84 32.12
N GLU A 103 -39.93 -42.01 32.17
CA GLU A 103 -39.94 -40.69 31.52
C GLU A 103 -38.80 -39.81 32.06
N GLN A 104 -38.61 -39.77 33.38
CA GLN A 104 -37.52 -39.03 34.01
C GLN A 104 -36.14 -39.56 33.58
N ALA A 105 -35.98 -40.87 33.43
CA ALA A 105 -34.73 -41.47 32.95
C ALA A 105 -34.43 -41.05 31.50
N ILE A 106 -35.45 -40.99 30.63
CA ILE A 106 -35.32 -40.52 29.24
C ILE A 106 -34.91 -39.05 29.21
N THR A 107 -35.63 -38.17 29.92
CA THR A 107 -35.30 -36.73 29.98
C THR A 107 -33.89 -36.49 30.52
N ASN A 108 -33.45 -37.27 31.53
CA ASN A 108 -32.09 -37.18 32.04
C ASN A 108 -31.04 -37.64 31.01
N ALA A 109 -31.35 -38.64 30.19
CA ALA A 109 -30.47 -39.08 29.11
C ALA A 109 -30.36 -38.02 28.01
N GLU A 110 -31.47 -37.40 27.61
CA GLU A 110 -31.51 -36.29 26.66
C GLU A 110 -30.69 -35.09 27.18
N LEU A 111 -30.88 -34.71 28.45
CA LEU A 111 -30.13 -33.62 29.07
C LEU A 111 -28.61 -33.89 29.06
N ARG A 112 -28.19 -35.13 29.34
CA ARG A 112 -26.77 -35.53 29.25
C ARG A 112 -26.24 -35.39 27.83
N GLN A 113 -27.04 -35.78 26.83
CA GLN A 113 -26.65 -35.65 25.42
C GLN A 113 -26.54 -34.18 25.01
N THR A 114 -27.51 -33.33 25.35
CA THR A 114 -27.45 -31.88 25.10
C THR A 114 -26.24 -31.24 25.78
N ASN A 115 -25.92 -31.64 27.02
CA ASN A 115 -24.74 -31.13 27.72
C ASN A 115 -23.43 -31.53 27.04
N LYS A 116 -23.36 -32.75 26.47
CA LYS A 116 -22.21 -33.18 25.68
C LYS A 116 -22.04 -32.32 24.42
N THR A 117 -23.12 -32.13 23.65
CA THR A 117 -23.11 -31.28 22.46
C THR A 117 -22.73 -29.83 22.81
N ASN A 118 -23.23 -29.29 23.92
CA ASN A 118 -22.84 -27.95 24.38
C ASN A 118 -21.36 -27.84 24.74
N ALA A 119 -20.76 -28.88 25.31
CA ALA A 119 -19.33 -28.92 25.61
C ALA A 119 -18.50 -28.92 24.31
N GLU A 120 -18.89 -29.73 23.32
CA GLU A 120 -18.26 -29.77 21.99
C GLU A 120 -18.36 -28.40 21.29
N LEU A 121 -19.53 -27.77 21.30
CA LEU A 121 -19.72 -26.43 20.73
C LEU A 121 -18.85 -25.37 21.42
N ARG A 122 -18.65 -25.45 22.74
CA ARG A 122 -17.75 -24.54 23.47
C ARG A 122 -16.29 -24.75 23.09
N GLN A 123 -15.88 -26.00 22.88
CA GLN A 123 -14.55 -26.32 22.39
C GLN A 123 -14.33 -25.74 20.99
N THR A 124 -15.22 -26.02 20.04
CA THR A 124 -15.13 -25.48 18.67
C THR A 124 -15.10 -23.94 18.67
N ASN A 125 -15.91 -23.28 19.50
CA ASN A 125 -15.87 -21.82 19.62
C ASN A 125 -14.52 -21.30 20.16
N THR A 126 -13.88 -22.05 21.06
CA THR A 126 -12.55 -21.69 21.58
C THR A 126 -11.50 -21.80 20.47
N GLU A 127 -11.53 -22.88 19.69
CA GLU A 127 -10.64 -23.07 18.55
C GLU A 127 -10.83 -22.01 17.45
N LEU A 128 -12.08 -21.63 17.16
CA LEU A 128 -12.38 -20.54 16.22
C LEU A 128 -11.85 -19.19 16.69
N ARG A 129 -11.97 -18.88 17.99
CA ARG A 129 -11.41 -17.66 18.57
C ARG A 129 -9.89 -17.64 18.47
N GLN A 130 -9.23 -18.78 18.71
CA GLN A 130 -7.78 -18.89 18.56
C GLN A 130 -7.35 -18.64 17.11
N ARG A 131 -7.99 -19.31 16.14
CA ARG A 131 -7.69 -19.07 14.70
C ARG A 131 -7.93 -17.63 14.29
N ASN A 132 -8.99 -17.00 14.78
CA ASN A 132 -9.24 -15.58 14.50
C ASN A 132 -8.14 -14.68 15.07
N ALA A 133 -7.63 -14.97 16.27
CA ALA A 133 -6.52 -14.22 16.85
C ALA A 133 -5.24 -14.37 16.01
N GLU A 134 -4.94 -15.60 15.55
CA GLU A 134 -3.81 -15.88 14.65
C GLU A 134 -3.95 -15.13 13.32
N LEU A 135 -5.14 -15.14 12.71
CA LEU A 135 -5.41 -14.37 11.49
C LEU A 135 -5.26 -12.86 11.68
N CYS A 136 -5.71 -12.33 12.83
CA CYS A 136 -5.52 -10.91 13.17
C CYS A 136 -4.03 -10.56 13.30
N GLN A 137 -3.23 -11.44 13.91
CA GLN A 137 -1.79 -11.25 14.03
C GLN A 137 -1.13 -11.23 12.64
N THR A 138 -1.39 -12.23 11.80
CA THR A 138 -0.85 -12.28 10.42
C THR A 138 -1.25 -11.05 9.61
N ASN A 139 -2.49 -10.56 9.77
CA ASN A 139 -2.92 -9.33 9.10
C ASN A 139 -2.15 -8.10 9.58
N ALA A 140 -1.82 -8.02 10.87
CA ALA A 140 -1.01 -6.93 11.41
C ALA A 140 0.41 -6.95 10.84
N GLU A 141 1.03 -8.14 10.76
CA GLU A 141 2.35 -8.33 10.17
C GLU A 141 2.35 -7.95 8.68
N LEU A 142 1.36 -8.39 7.90
CA LEU A 142 1.22 -8.01 6.48
C LEU A 142 1.04 -6.50 6.29
N ARG A 143 0.29 -5.84 7.19
CA ARG A 143 0.13 -4.38 7.17
C ARG A 143 1.46 -3.67 7.43
N GLN A 144 2.27 -4.18 8.36
CA GLN A 144 3.59 -3.64 8.63
C GLN A 144 4.53 -3.79 7.43
N THR A 145 4.63 -4.98 6.85
CA THR A 145 5.46 -5.22 5.66
C THR A 145 5.01 -4.33 4.48
N ASN A 146 3.69 -4.16 4.28
CA ASN A 146 3.18 -3.25 3.26
C ASN A 146 3.57 -1.78 3.51
N ALA A 147 3.62 -1.33 4.76
CA ALA A 147 4.08 0.02 5.09
C ALA A 147 5.58 0.18 4.77
N GLU A 148 6.41 -0.81 5.10
CA GLU A 148 7.84 -0.84 4.76
C GLU A 148 8.09 -0.83 3.25
N PHE A 149 7.29 -1.58 2.48
CA PHE A 149 7.36 -1.53 1.01
C PHE A 149 6.96 -0.17 0.45
N ARG A 150 5.92 0.47 0.99
CA ARG A 150 5.52 1.82 0.56
C ARG A 150 6.62 2.85 0.83
N GLN A 151 7.32 2.74 1.97
CA GLN A 151 8.46 3.61 2.27
C GLN A 151 9.60 3.40 1.27
N THR A 152 9.98 2.14 1.02
CA THR A 152 11.02 1.79 0.03
C THR A 152 10.67 2.34 -1.37
N ILE A 153 9.41 2.23 -1.80
CA ILE A 153 8.96 2.77 -3.08
C ILE A 153 9.08 4.30 -3.12
N ALA A 154 8.72 4.99 -2.03
CA ALA A 154 8.85 6.44 -1.94
C ALA A 154 10.32 6.89 -2.01
N ASP A 155 11.21 6.20 -1.29
CA ASP A 155 12.65 6.49 -1.30
C ASP A 155 13.25 6.27 -2.69
N LEU A 156 12.91 5.15 -3.35
CA LEU A 156 13.33 4.88 -4.73
C LEU A 156 12.81 5.93 -5.72
N HIS A 157 11.58 6.44 -5.53
CA HIS A 157 11.04 7.49 -6.38
C HIS A 157 11.84 8.81 -6.23
N VAL A 158 12.27 9.15 -5.01
CA VAL A 158 13.14 10.31 -4.77
C VAL A 158 14.50 10.12 -5.46
N GLU A 159 15.09 8.92 -5.40
CA GLU A 159 16.34 8.63 -6.10
C GLU A 159 16.20 8.72 -7.63
N VAL A 160 15.16 8.09 -8.19
CA VAL A 160 14.88 8.12 -9.64
C VAL A 160 14.70 9.56 -10.14
N THR A 161 13.95 10.39 -9.42
CA THR A 161 13.75 11.80 -9.79
C THR A 161 15.04 12.62 -9.69
N ALA A 162 15.93 12.33 -8.72
CA ALA A 162 17.25 12.95 -8.64
C ALA A 162 18.17 12.52 -9.80
N HIS A 163 18.12 11.26 -10.21
CA HIS A 163 18.88 10.74 -11.35
C HIS A 163 18.40 11.35 -12.65
N ASP A 164 17.08 11.40 -12.87
CA ASP A 164 16.43 12.03 -14.03
C ASP A 164 16.92 13.48 -14.24
N LYS A 165 16.96 14.28 -13.17
CA LYS A 165 17.50 15.65 -13.22
C LYS A 165 18.97 15.68 -13.64
N THR A 166 19.78 14.77 -13.09
CA THR A 166 21.22 14.68 -13.39
C THR A 166 21.46 14.32 -14.85
N ILE A 167 20.72 13.34 -15.37
CA ILE A 167 20.80 12.90 -16.77
C ILE A 167 20.45 14.03 -17.71
N LYS A 168 19.38 14.79 -17.44
CA LYS A 168 18.98 15.95 -18.24
C LYS A 168 20.10 16.98 -18.37
N LEU A 169 20.77 17.29 -17.26
CA LEU A 169 21.88 18.23 -17.24
C LEU A 169 23.09 17.71 -18.03
N LEU A 170 23.37 16.41 -17.98
CA LEU A 170 24.44 15.78 -18.76
C LEU A 170 24.13 15.72 -20.26
N ALA A 171 22.91 15.35 -20.63
CA ALA A 171 22.47 15.31 -22.03
C ALA A 171 22.55 16.69 -22.68
N ASN A 172 22.05 17.72 -21.98
CA ASN A 172 22.18 19.11 -22.44
C ASN A 172 23.64 19.50 -22.64
N ARG A 173 24.53 19.14 -21.71
CA ARG A 173 25.96 19.41 -21.86
C ARG A 173 26.56 18.71 -23.09
N ALA A 174 26.21 17.44 -23.32
CA ALA A 174 26.70 16.68 -24.46
C ALA A 174 26.32 17.35 -25.79
N ILE A 175 25.06 17.79 -25.93
CA ILE A 175 24.58 18.54 -27.10
C ILE A 175 25.39 19.82 -27.31
N PHE A 176 25.72 20.55 -26.23
CA PHE A 176 26.52 21.78 -26.33
C PHE A 176 27.96 21.49 -26.78
N ASP A 177 28.57 20.43 -26.26
CA ASP A 177 29.94 20.05 -26.61
C ASP A 177 29.98 19.57 -28.09
N GLU A 178 28.98 18.82 -28.54
CA GLU A 178 28.82 18.41 -29.94
C GLU A 178 28.57 19.58 -30.90
N ALA A 179 27.69 20.53 -30.52
CA ALA A 179 27.46 21.73 -31.32
C ALA A 179 28.74 22.56 -31.51
N ARG A 180 29.56 22.71 -30.47
CA ARG A 180 30.87 23.39 -30.61
C ARG A 180 31.81 22.62 -31.52
N GLN A 181 31.83 21.30 -31.43
CA GLN A 181 32.66 20.47 -32.31
C GLN A 181 32.24 20.64 -33.78
N LEU A 182 30.94 20.60 -34.07
CA LEU A 182 30.43 20.83 -35.42
C LEU A 182 30.72 22.25 -35.94
N ILE A 183 30.61 23.27 -35.10
CA ILE A 183 31.01 24.65 -35.48
C ILE A 183 32.51 24.68 -35.83
N ALA A 184 33.37 24.05 -35.01
CA ALA A 184 34.79 23.97 -35.27
C ALA A 184 35.09 23.27 -36.61
N GLU A 185 34.48 22.11 -36.84
CA GLU A 185 34.70 21.30 -38.04
C GLU A 185 34.17 21.99 -39.32
N ARG A 186 32.94 22.53 -39.29
CA ARG A 186 32.31 23.12 -40.48
C ARG A 186 32.91 24.47 -40.88
N TYR A 187 33.32 25.27 -39.89
CA TYR A 187 33.75 26.66 -40.11
C TYR A 187 35.25 26.89 -39.89
N GLY A 188 36.01 25.83 -39.63
CA GLY A 188 37.47 25.88 -39.54
C GLY A 188 38.03 26.52 -38.28
N PHE A 189 37.25 26.55 -37.19
CA PHE A 189 37.77 27.00 -35.88
C PHE A 189 38.56 25.88 -35.21
N GLN A 190 39.55 26.25 -34.40
CA GLN A 190 40.15 25.27 -33.49
C GLN A 190 39.23 25.07 -32.28
N LEU A 191 38.98 23.83 -31.86
CA LEU A 191 38.12 23.57 -30.70
C LEU A 191 38.59 24.29 -29.42
N ALA A 192 39.91 24.51 -29.28
CA ALA A 192 40.51 25.25 -28.19
C ALA A 192 40.17 26.76 -28.19
N GLU A 193 39.79 27.33 -29.33
CA GLU A 193 39.33 28.73 -29.46
C GLU A 193 37.88 28.88 -29.00
N LEU A 194 37.09 27.81 -29.14
CA LEU A 194 35.68 27.74 -28.73
C LEU A 194 35.50 27.43 -27.23
N GLN A 195 36.58 27.10 -26.53
CA GLN A 195 36.55 26.81 -25.10
C GLN A 195 36.95 28.07 -24.30
N PRO A 196 36.11 28.51 -23.33
CA PRO A 196 36.50 29.60 -22.44
C PRO A 196 37.75 29.18 -21.67
N ARG A 197 38.84 29.94 -21.82
CA ARG A 197 40.04 29.72 -21.02
C ARG A 197 39.76 30.20 -19.59
N GLN A 198 40.14 29.39 -18.59
CA GLN A 198 39.87 29.63 -17.16
C GLN A 198 40.42 30.96 -16.61
N TYR A 199 41.22 31.71 -17.39
CA TYR A 199 41.95 32.89 -16.94
C TYR A 199 41.57 34.19 -17.68
N HIS A 200 40.46 34.21 -18.40
CA HIS A 200 39.99 35.48 -18.97
C HIS A 200 39.35 36.31 -17.87
N THR A 201 40.03 37.41 -17.51
CA THR A 201 39.54 38.43 -16.57
C THR A 201 38.26 39.10 -17.06
N ASP A 202 37.94 38.95 -18.34
CA ASP A 202 36.72 39.46 -18.95
C ASP A 202 36.07 38.38 -19.84
N ILE A 203 35.34 37.48 -19.19
CA ILE A 203 34.69 36.34 -19.85
C ILE A 203 33.52 36.79 -20.75
N ASP A 204 32.89 37.92 -20.41
CA ASP A 204 31.77 38.47 -21.15
C ASP A 204 32.24 39.14 -22.45
N VAL A 205 33.35 39.87 -22.42
CA VAL A 205 33.97 40.41 -23.64
C VAL A 205 34.45 39.29 -24.56
N TRP A 206 35.11 38.26 -24.01
CA TRP A 206 35.50 37.09 -24.82
C TRP A 206 34.27 36.43 -25.46
N ARG A 207 33.19 36.24 -24.68
CA ARG A 207 31.94 35.66 -25.15
C ARG A 207 31.32 36.49 -26.27
N SER A 208 31.18 37.80 -26.10
CA SER A 208 30.62 38.67 -27.14
C SER A 208 31.42 38.59 -28.43
N ASN A 209 32.76 38.64 -28.33
CA ASN A 209 33.65 38.57 -29.49
C ASN A 209 33.55 37.23 -30.23
N ILE A 210 33.52 36.11 -29.50
CA ILE A 210 33.44 34.79 -30.14
C ILE A 210 32.06 34.56 -30.78
N VAL A 211 30.98 35.00 -30.12
CA VAL A 211 29.61 34.92 -30.68
C VAL A 211 29.51 35.73 -31.97
N ASP A 212 30.00 36.97 -31.98
CA ASP A 212 29.97 37.82 -33.18
C ASP A 212 30.84 37.24 -34.31
N THR A 213 32.02 36.71 -33.97
CA THR A 213 32.93 36.09 -34.94
C THR A 213 32.31 34.86 -35.58
N ILE A 214 31.76 33.93 -34.77
CA ILE A 214 31.08 32.73 -35.28
C ILE A 214 29.89 33.15 -36.14
N HIS A 215 29.02 34.02 -35.63
CA HIS A 215 27.82 34.45 -36.34
C HIS A 215 28.14 35.11 -37.69
N ALA A 216 29.26 35.83 -37.81
CA ALA A 216 29.70 36.39 -39.09
C ALA A 216 30.10 35.30 -40.11
N CYS A 217 30.69 34.19 -39.63
CA CYS A 217 31.14 33.07 -40.46
C CYS A 217 30.04 32.07 -40.84
N LEU A 218 28.91 32.03 -40.13
CA LEU A 218 27.82 31.09 -40.39
C LEU A 218 27.19 31.29 -41.77
N SER A 219 26.79 30.18 -42.40
CA SER A 219 25.93 30.19 -43.60
C SER A 219 24.54 30.76 -43.28
N ASP A 220 23.79 31.24 -44.27
CA ASP A 220 22.45 31.80 -44.02
C ASP A 220 21.48 30.77 -43.45
N THR A 221 21.59 29.50 -43.88
CA THR A 221 20.83 28.38 -43.33
C THR A 221 21.16 28.15 -41.85
N ASP A 222 22.45 28.11 -41.51
CA ASP A 222 22.86 27.87 -40.12
C ASP A 222 22.59 29.09 -39.23
N LYS A 223 22.63 30.33 -39.75
CA LYS A 223 22.22 31.55 -39.02
C LYS A 223 20.75 31.53 -38.62
N ALA A 224 19.89 30.91 -39.43
CA ALA A 224 18.47 30.80 -39.11
C ALA A 224 18.22 29.89 -37.89
N VAL A 225 19.13 28.94 -37.63
CA VAL A 225 19.04 28.01 -36.49
C VAL A 225 19.90 28.51 -35.31
N LEU A 226 21.15 28.90 -35.57
CA LEU A 226 22.11 29.41 -34.60
C LEU A 226 22.12 30.94 -34.57
N ASP A 227 20.99 31.51 -34.15
CA ASP A 227 20.90 32.95 -33.91
C ASP A 227 21.86 33.38 -32.78
N LYS A 228 22.07 34.70 -32.64
CA LYS A 228 22.96 35.22 -31.59
C LYS A 228 22.56 34.75 -30.19
N ASN A 229 21.26 34.64 -29.89
CA ASN A 229 20.78 34.18 -28.59
C ASN A 229 21.17 32.71 -28.34
N THR A 230 21.05 31.86 -29.35
CA THR A 230 21.41 30.44 -29.27
C THR A 230 22.91 30.28 -29.07
N LEU A 231 23.73 31.04 -29.81
CA LEU A 231 25.19 31.08 -29.62
C LEU A 231 25.55 31.63 -28.23
N ASP A 232 24.84 32.65 -27.77
CA ASP A 232 25.02 33.21 -26.44
C ASP A 232 24.79 32.17 -25.34
N VAL A 233 23.71 31.40 -25.44
CA VAL A 233 23.44 30.27 -24.52
C VAL A 233 24.54 29.21 -24.64
N LEU A 234 24.95 28.86 -25.87
CA LEU A 234 25.97 27.85 -26.15
C LEU A 234 27.32 28.20 -25.50
N PHE A 235 27.74 29.47 -25.56
CA PHE A 235 29.02 29.94 -25.02
C PHE A 235 28.93 30.55 -23.62
N ASP A 236 27.74 30.60 -23.02
CA ASP A 236 27.56 31.05 -21.65
C ASP A 236 28.33 30.15 -20.67
N SER A 237 29.19 30.79 -19.90
CA SER A 237 30.05 30.18 -18.89
C SER A 237 29.77 30.73 -17.49
N GLY A 238 28.73 31.57 -17.35
CA GLY A 238 28.26 32.11 -16.09
C GLY A 238 27.85 31.04 -15.07
N SER A 239 27.65 31.45 -13.82
CA SER A 239 27.26 30.55 -12.71
C SER A 239 25.95 29.81 -12.96
N GLY A 240 25.04 30.40 -13.75
CA GLY A 240 23.75 29.82 -14.12
C GLY A 240 23.74 29.05 -15.45
N SER A 241 24.87 28.95 -16.16
CA SER A 241 24.85 28.38 -17.51
C SER A 241 24.54 26.88 -17.51
N VAL A 242 23.83 26.42 -18.53
CA VAL A 242 23.44 25.01 -18.70
C VAL A 242 24.68 24.10 -18.66
N ARG A 243 25.79 24.56 -19.24
CA ARG A 243 27.08 23.86 -19.20
C ARG A 243 27.63 23.73 -17.79
N ARG A 244 27.63 24.80 -16.99
CA ARG A 244 28.16 24.73 -15.62
C ARG A 244 27.30 23.82 -14.75
N GLN A 245 25.98 23.86 -14.92
CA GLN A 245 25.06 22.94 -14.25
C GLN A 245 25.33 21.48 -14.66
N GLY A 246 25.55 21.21 -15.95
CA GLY A 246 25.97 19.90 -16.45
C GLY A 246 27.32 19.44 -15.93
N ASN A 247 28.31 20.33 -15.81
CA ASN A 247 29.61 20.03 -15.20
C ASN A 247 29.45 19.67 -13.72
N HIS A 248 28.66 20.45 -12.98
CA HIS A 248 28.40 20.18 -11.57
C HIS A 248 27.71 18.83 -11.40
N ALA A 249 26.68 18.56 -12.20
CA ALA A 249 25.99 17.26 -12.24
C ALA A 249 26.95 16.10 -12.56
N ALA A 250 27.84 16.25 -13.54
CA ALA A 250 28.84 15.23 -13.89
C ALA A 250 29.81 14.92 -12.75
N HIS A 251 30.26 15.95 -12.02
CA HIS A 251 31.16 15.78 -10.89
C HIS A 251 30.47 15.27 -9.63
N SER A 252 29.17 15.52 -9.50
CA SER A 252 28.35 15.06 -8.37
C SER A 252 27.70 13.68 -8.58
N ALA A 253 27.64 13.17 -9.81
CA ALA A 253 27.01 11.89 -10.13
C ALA A 253 27.93 10.68 -9.81
N THR A 254 27.46 9.77 -8.96
CA THR A 254 28.05 8.43 -8.83
C THR A 254 27.71 7.56 -10.05
N ARG A 255 28.62 6.65 -10.45
CA ARG A 255 28.60 5.86 -11.72
C ARG A 255 27.30 5.09 -12.05
N ARG A 256 26.33 4.97 -11.13
CA ARG A 256 25.11 4.15 -11.31
C ARG A 256 23.93 4.84 -12.00
N ASN A 257 24.00 6.16 -12.25
CA ASN A 257 22.78 6.96 -12.41
C ASN A 257 22.58 7.56 -13.82
N MET A 258 23.07 6.91 -14.88
CA MET A 258 23.00 7.41 -16.25
C MET A 258 21.99 6.61 -17.10
N GLY A 259 20.70 6.96 -17.04
CA GLY A 259 19.62 6.31 -17.78
C GLY A 259 18.41 7.21 -18.04
N VAL A 260 18.49 7.95 -19.15
CA VAL A 260 17.45 8.67 -19.94
C VAL A 260 16.42 9.56 -19.20
N ALA A 261 16.55 10.88 -19.43
CA ALA A 261 15.45 11.76 -19.80
C ALA A 261 16.02 13.07 -20.37
N VAL A 262 15.38 13.60 -21.41
CA VAL A 262 15.76 14.82 -22.13
C VAL A 262 14.61 15.81 -21.90
N LEU A 263 14.95 17.03 -21.44
CA LEU A 263 14.05 18.20 -21.32
C LEU A 263 12.88 18.13 -20.31
N SER A 264 13.14 18.22 -18.99
CA SER A 264 12.07 18.70 -18.11
C SER A 264 12.50 19.55 -16.89
N SER A 265 11.80 20.69 -16.82
CA SER A 265 11.33 21.42 -15.62
C SER A 265 12.06 22.65 -15.05
N ALA A 266 13.26 23.05 -15.49
CA ALA A 266 13.88 24.29 -14.95
C ALA A 266 14.51 25.25 -15.98
N LEU A 267 14.34 25.00 -17.27
CA LEU A 267 14.86 25.87 -18.31
C LEU A 267 13.89 27.02 -18.59
N THR A 268 14.40 28.24 -18.75
CA THR A 268 13.61 29.36 -19.27
C THR A 268 13.11 29.05 -20.69
N GLN A 269 12.08 29.74 -21.16
CA GLN A 269 11.57 29.54 -22.52
C GLN A 269 12.67 29.74 -23.57
N GLY A 270 13.49 30.80 -23.44
CA GLY A 270 14.62 31.04 -24.33
C GLY A 270 15.69 29.95 -24.29
N GLN A 271 15.99 29.37 -23.11
CA GLN A 271 16.92 28.24 -23.02
C GLN A 271 16.36 26.97 -23.67
N ARG A 272 15.05 26.72 -23.58
CA ARG A 272 14.41 25.59 -24.26
C ARG A 272 14.47 25.75 -25.77
N GLU A 273 14.21 26.95 -26.26
CA GLU A 273 14.28 27.29 -27.68
C GLU A 273 15.72 27.17 -28.21
N ALA A 274 16.70 27.71 -27.50
CA ALA A 274 18.12 27.54 -27.83
C ALA A 274 18.54 26.06 -27.87
N LEU A 275 18.11 25.25 -26.89
CA LEU A 275 18.39 23.81 -26.88
C LEU A 275 17.74 23.07 -28.05
N ARG A 276 16.50 23.42 -28.41
CA ARG A 276 15.81 22.89 -29.59
C ARG A 276 16.58 23.23 -30.87
N ASN A 277 17.01 24.47 -31.02
CA ASN A 277 17.78 24.93 -32.17
C ASN A 277 19.14 24.21 -32.26
N LEU A 278 19.85 24.07 -31.13
CA LEU A 278 21.10 23.32 -31.07
C LEU A 278 20.89 21.85 -31.46
N HIS A 279 19.81 21.21 -30.99
CA HIS A 279 19.48 19.85 -31.40
C HIS A 279 19.24 19.75 -32.92
N MET A 280 18.44 20.65 -33.48
CA MET A 280 18.22 20.69 -34.92
C MET A 280 19.52 20.91 -35.71
N PHE A 281 20.42 21.77 -35.24
CA PHE A 281 21.71 22.00 -35.89
C PHE A 281 22.62 20.76 -35.84
N VAL A 282 22.65 20.06 -34.71
CA VAL A 282 23.51 18.89 -34.48
C VAL A 282 22.96 17.65 -35.19
N VAL A 283 21.69 17.34 -34.98
CA VAL A 283 21.03 16.10 -35.40
C VAL A 283 20.38 16.23 -36.78
N GLY A 284 20.02 17.45 -37.19
CA GLY A 284 19.31 17.72 -38.45
C GLY A 284 17.79 17.55 -38.37
N GLU A 285 17.25 17.18 -37.20
CA GLU A 285 15.83 16.90 -36.98
C GLU A 285 15.28 17.61 -35.74
N GLU A 286 13.96 17.87 -35.73
CA GLU A 286 13.26 18.45 -34.59
C GLU A 286 13.18 17.43 -33.44
N PRO A 287 13.59 17.79 -32.20
CA PRO A 287 13.53 16.86 -31.07
C PRO A 287 12.07 16.46 -30.78
N ALA A 288 11.81 15.16 -30.66
CA ALA A 288 10.52 14.65 -30.19
C ALA A 288 10.32 15.05 -28.72
N LEU A 289 9.31 15.89 -28.47
CA LEU A 289 8.91 16.38 -27.14
C LEU A 289 7.93 15.43 -26.45
#